data_AF-A0A0F9D435-F1
#
_entry.id   AF-A0A0F9D435-F1
#
_cell.length_a   1.000
_cell.length_b   1.000
_cell.length_c   1.000
_cell.angle_alpha   90.00
_cell.angle_beta   90.00
_cell.angle_gamma   90.00
#
_symmetry.space_group_name_H-M   'P 1'
#
loop_
_entity.id
_entity.type
_entity.pdbx_description
1 polymer ?
#
loop_
_entity_poly.entity_id
_entity_poly.type
_entity_poly.pdbx_seq_one_letter_code
_entity_poly.pdbx_strand_id
1 'polypeptide(L)' 'IRFDCPIAAYNVSGEYMMLNCAAQAGLLDRDAAMMEMLTAIKRAGADIIITYFAKEVAKWLAKQ' A
#
# COMPACT_ATOMS: atom_id res chain seq x y z
N ILE A 1 -19.77 13.86 2.65
CA ILE A 1 -19.13 14.84 1.73
C ILE A 1 -18.67 14.05 0.53
N ARG A 2 -19.12 14.41 -0.68
CA ARG A 2 -18.66 13.81 -1.93
C ARG A 2 -17.88 14.89 -2.68
N PHE A 3 -16.65 14.59 -3.05
CA PHE A 3 -15.81 15.47 -3.84
C PHE A 3 -15.80 14.93 -5.27
N ASP A 4 -16.09 15.78 -6.25
CA ASP A 4 -16.16 15.39 -7.67
C ASP A 4 -14.77 15.48 -8.35
N CYS A 5 -13.72 15.11 -7.62
CA CYS A 5 -12.36 15.07 -8.12
C CYS A 5 -11.65 13.78 -7.67
N PRO A 6 -10.65 13.28 -8.44
CA PRO A 6 -9.88 12.12 -8.02
C PRO A 6 -9.17 12.35 -6.69
N ILE A 7 -9.24 11.36 -5.81
CA ILE A 7 -8.58 11.41 -4.50
C ILE A 7 -7.27 10.62 -4.57
N ALA A 8 -6.16 11.28 -4.23
CA ALA A 8 -4.87 10.61 -4.08
C ALA A 8 -4.54 10.41 -2.60
N ALA A 9 -4.04 9.22 -2.25
CA ALA A 9 -3.47 8.92 -0.94
C ALA A 9 -1.98 8.61 -1.09
N TYR A 10 -1.16 9.18 -0.21
CA TYR A 10 0.26 8.86 -0.14
C TYR A 10 0.52 7.93 1.04
N ASN A 11 0.92 6.69 0.74
CA ASN A 11 1.52 5.79 1.72
C ASN A 11 2.96 6.25 1.98
N VAL A 12 3.14 6.95 3.10
CA VAL A 12 4.35 7.74 3.38
C VAL A 12 5.53 6.85 3.79
N SER A 13 6.74 7.45 3.80
CA SER A 13 7.98 6.74 4.12
C SER A 13 7.96 6.03 5.47
N GLY A 14 7.35 6.64 6.50
CA GLY A 14 7.22 6.04 7.82
C GLY A 14 6.37 4.76 7.82
N GLU A 15 5.28 4.74 7.06
CA GLU A 15 4.41 3.55 6.94
C GLU A 15 5.12 2.42 6.17
N TYR A 16 5.83 2.78 5.08
CA TYR A 16 6.68 1.84 4.35
C TYR A 16 7.76 1.24 5.26
N MET A 17 8.48 2.07 6.02
CA MET A 17 9.52 1.60 6.93
C MET A 17 8.95 0.72 8.03
N MET A 18 7.82 1.14 8.64
CA MET A 18 7.16 0.38 9.70
C MET A 18 6.80 -1.04 9.24
N LEU A 19 6.20 -1.18 8.05
CA LEU A 19 5.83 -2.50 7.52
C LEU A 19 7.07 -3.35 7.25
N ASN A 20 8.10 -2.80 6.60
CA ASN A 20 9.33 -3.54 6.31
C ASN A 20 10.09 -3.94 7.60
N CYS A 21 10.14 -3.06 8.61
CA CYS A 21 10.78 -3.37 9.89
C CYS A 21 9.99 -4.46 10.65
N ALA A 22 8.67 -4.41 10.67
CA ALA A 22 7.84 -5.44 11.28
C ALA A 22 8.02 -6.81 10.59
N ALA A 23 8.08 -6.82 9.26
CA ALA A 23 8.39 -8.02 8.50
C ALA A 23 9.78 -8.58 8.81
N GLN A 24 10.81 -7.72 8.85
CA GLN A 24 12.19 -8.12 9.19
C GLN A 24 12.30 -8.68 10.61
N ALA A 25 11.49 -8.17 11.55
CA ALA A 25 11.39 -8.69 12.91
C ALA A 25 10.53 -9.97 13.02
N GLY A 26 10.01 -10.50 11.90
CA GLY A 26 9.18 -11.70 11.88
C GLY A 26 7.78 -11.52 12.47
N LEU A 27 7.30 -10.28 12.62
CA LEU A 27 6.00 -9.97 13.22
C LEU A 27 4.82 -10.15 12.25
N LEU A 28 5.10 -10.11 10.94
CA LEU A 28 4.08 -10.27 9.90
C LEU A 28 4.68 -10.78 8.58
N ASP A 29 3.83 -11.32 7.72
CA ASP A 29 4.18 -11.60 6.33
C ASP A 29 4.20 -10.29 5.53
N ARG A 30 5.33 -10.01 4.88
CA ARG A 30 5.58 -8.73 4.22
C ARG A 30 4.63 -8.49 3.05
N ASP A 31 4.49 -9.48 2.17
CA ASP A 31 3.79 -9.32 0.91
C ASP A 31 2.28 -9.28 1.14
N ALA A 32 1.76 -10.12 2.03
CA ALA A 32 0.37 -10.09 2.47
C ALA A 32 0.02 -8.76 3.14
N ALA A 33 0.84 -8.28 4.09
CA ALA A 33 0.60 -7.01 4.76
C ALA A 33 0.68 -5.82 3.81
N MET A 34 1.62 -5.82 2.86
CA MET A 34 1.74 -4.79 1.82
C MET A 34 0.46 -4.73 0.99
N MET A 35 -0.03 -5.88 0.52
CA MET A 35 -1.27 -5.95 -0.26
C MET A 35 -2.49 -5.54 0.55
N GLU A 36 -2.58 -5.94 1.82
CA GLU A 36 -3.65 -5.54 2.73
C GLU A 36 -3.67 -4.01 2.92
N MET A 37 -2.52 -3.40 3.21
CA MET A 37 -2.38 -1.95 3.39
C MET A 37 -2.86 -1.17 2.16
N LEU A 38 -2.39 -1.53 0.97
CA LEU A 38 -2.74 -0.82 -0.26
C LEU A 38 -4.20 -1.05 -0.66
N THR A 39 -4.71 -2.25 -0.43
CA THR A 39 -6.14 -2.57 -0.63
C THR A 39 -7.00 -1.76 0.34
N ALA A 40 -6.58 -1.60 1.60
CA ALA A 40 -7.28 -0.78 2.58
C ALA A 40 -7.34 0.70 2.17
N ILE A 41 -6.24 1.25 1.65
CA ILE A 41 -6.20 2.61 1.10
C ILE A 41 -7.15 2.75 -0.09
N LYS A 42 -7.14 1.78 -1.02
CA LYS A 42 -8.08 1.78 -2.16
C LYS A 42 -9.54 1.74 -1.68
N ARG A 43 -9.83 0.85 -0.72
CA ARG A 43 -11.16 0.71 -0.09
C ARG A 43 -11.61 1.98 0.61
N ALA A 44 -10.69 2.75 1.19
CA ALA A 44 -11.01 4.02 1.84
C ALA A 44 -11.45 5.12 0.85
N GLY A 45 -11.36 4.87 -0.46
CA GLY A 45 -11.84 5.78 -1.51
C GLY A 45 -10.74 6.46 -2.30
N ALA A 46 -9.47 6.04 -2.16
CA ALA A 46 -8.40 6.58 -2.98
C ALA A 46 -8.51 6.11 -4.44
N ASP A 47 -8.52 7.03 -5.39
CA ASP A 47 -8.42 6.74 -6.82
C ASP A 47 -6.98 6.46 -7.21
N ILE A 48 -6.03 7.19 -6.62
CA ILE A 48 -4.60 7.11 -6.87
C ILE A 48 -3.89 6.80 -5.55
N ILE A 49 -2.94 5.86 -5.59
CA ILE A 49 -2.07 5.56 -4.44
C ILE A 49 -0.64 5.86 -4.84
N ILE A 50 -0.02 6.79 -4.14
CA ILE A 50 1.42 7.06 -4.22
C ILE A 50 2.06 6.17 -3.15
N THR A 51 3.02 5.34 -3.51
CA THR A 51 3.67 4.43 -2.57
C THR A 51 5.04 3.99 -3.08
N TYR A 52 5.97 3.77 -2.15
CA TYR A 52 7.26 3.14 -2.44
C TYR A 52 7.12 1.67 -2.88
N PHE A 53 6.03 1.00 -2.52
CA PHE A 53 5.73 -0.37 -2.91
C PHE A 53 5.28 -0.53 -4.38
N ALA A 54 5.11 0.57 -5.12
CA ALA A 54 4.49 0.57 -6.45
C ALA A 54 5.14 -0.43 -7.42
N LYS A 55 6.48 -0.50 -7.44
CA LYS A 55 7.21 -1.44 -8.31
C LYS A 55 7.02 -2.90 -7.90
N GLU A 56 6.90 -3.16 -6.61
CA GLU A 56 6.76 -4.53 -6.07
C GLU A 56 5.36 -5.06 -6.34
N VAL A 57 4.35 -4.24 -6.07
CA VAL A 57 2.94 -4.56 -6.33
C VAL A 57 2.69 -4.77 -7.82
N ALA A 58 3.27 -3.94 -8.69
CA ALA A 58 3.17 -4.13 -10.14
C ALA A 58 3.71 -5.49 -10.58
N LYS A 59 4.84 -5.94 -10.01
CA LYS A 59 5.40 -7.28 -10.29
C LYS A 59 4.53 -8.39 -9.72
N TRP A 60 3.94 -8.19 -8.54
CA TRP A 60 3.07 -9.17 -7.90
C TRP A 60 1.79 -9.39 -8.72
N LEU A 61 1.14 -8.31 -9.16
CA LEU A 61 -0.06 -8.34 -9.99
C LEU A 61 0.21 -8.95 -11.38
N ALA A 62 1.39 -8.73 -11.96
CA ALA A 62 1.74 -9.29 -13.26
C ALA A 62 2.03 -10.81 -13.23
N LYS A 63 2.17 -11.41 -12.05
CA LYS A 63 2.38 -12.86 -11.87
C LYS A 63 1.07 -13.63 -11.62
N GLN A 64 -0.05 -12.93 -11.46
CA GLN A 64 -1.39 -13.52 -11.41
C GLN A 64 -1.93 -13.76 -12.81
#